data_AF-W1I271-F1
#
_entry.id   AF-W1I271-F1
#
_cell.length_a   1.000
_cell.length_b   1.000
_cell.length_c   1.000
_cell.angle_alpha   90.00
_cell.angle_beta   90.00
_cell.angle_gamma   90.00
#
_symmetry.space_group_name_H-M   'P 1'
#
loop_
_entity.id
_entity.type
_entity.pdbx_description
1 polymer ?
#
loop_
_entity_poly.entity_id
_entity_poly.type
_entity_poly.pdbx_seq_one_letter_code
_entity_poly.pdbx_strand_id
1 'polypeptide(L)'
;MKRFINTVVEEFGKEKGRDVFIEDFMERLDSLAKKHGKDEVFHLTAGECMGYDDNDEPFGVIEFLDELDISSVEDKALQEVLIFLKSELDEDEDNSADELLGELYDGLV
;
A
#
# COMPACT_ATOMS: atom_id res chain seq x y z
N MET A 1 -6.22 -6.85 -10.02
CA MET A 1 -7.07 -7.10 -8.83
C MET A 1 -8.08 -8.26 -8.91
N LYS A 2 -9.06 -8.21 -9.83
CA LYS A 2 -10.35 -8.94 -9.67
C LYS A 2 -10.27 -10.46 -9.50
N ARG A 3 -9.33 -11.13 -10.17
CA ARG A 3 -9.14 -12.59 -10.00
C ARG A 3 -8.63 -12.95 -8.61
N PHE A 4 -7.71 -12.17 -8.07
CA PHE A 4 -7.16 -12.39 -6.72
C PHE A 4 -8.25 -12.26 -5.67
N ILE A 5 -9.04 -11.18 -5.72
CA ILE A 5 -10.16 -10.94 -4.80
C ILE A 5 -11.19 -12.08 -4.87
N ASN A 6 -11.57 -12.52 -6.08
CA ASN A 6 -12.49 -13.65 -6.22
C ASN A 6 -11.94 -14.92 -5.57
N THR A 7 -10.65 -15.23 -5.76
CA THR A 7 -10.01 -16.39 -5.12
C THR A 7 -10.03 -16.26 -3.60
N VAL A 8 -9.68 -15.09 -3.06
CA VAL A 8 -9.68 -14.83 -1.62
C VAL A 8 -11.08 -14.97 -1.02
N VAL A 9 -12.11 -14.43 -1.68
CA VAL A 9 -13.52 -14.57 -1.25
C VAL A 9 -14.00 -16.02 -1.33
N GLU A 10 -13.64 -16.75 -2.39
CA GLU A 10 -14.02 -18.16 -2.56
C GLU A 10 -13.38 -19.06 -1.50
N GLU A 11 -12.13 -18.80 -1.13
CA GLU A 11 -11.37 -19.63 -0.19
C GLU A 11 -11.67 -19.29 1.28
N PHE A 12 -11.82 -18.01 1.62
CA PHE A 12 -11.89 -17.55 3.01
C PHE A 12 -13.24 -16.91 3.39
N GLY A 13 -14.08 -16.59 2.41
CA GLY A 13 -15.31 -15.81 2.60
C GLY A 13 -15.05 -14.30 2.67
N LYS A 14 -16.11 -13.48 2.52
CA LYS A 14 -15.96 -12.01 2.39
C LYS A 14 -15.22 -11.36 3.56
N GLU A 15 -15.58 -11.71 4.79
CA GLU A 15 -15.05 -11.09 6.01
C GLU A 15 -13.57 -11.43 6.22
N LYS A 16 -13.22 -12.73 6.30
CA LYS A 16 -11.82 -13.15 6.45
C LYS A 16 -10.97 -12.88 5.21
N GLY A 17 -11.61 -12.80 4.05
CA GLY A 17 -10.94 -12.45 2.81
C GLY A 17 -10.40 -11.01 2.83
N ARG A 18 -11.05 -10.10 3.57
CA ARG A 18 -10.55 -8.73 3.77
C ARG A 18 -9.20 -8.75 4.47
N ASP A 19 -9.10 -9.48 5.58
CA ASP A 19 -7.86 -9.58 6.36
C ASP A 19 -6.74 -10.22 5.52
N VAL A 20 -7.03 -11.31 4.81
CA VAL A 20 -6.05 -11.99 3.92
C VAL A 20 -5.59 -11.07 2.79
N PHE A 21 -6.50 -10.26 2.22
CA PHE A 21 -6.16 -9.29 1.19
C PHE A 21 -5.22 -8.21 1.72
N ILE A 22 -5.54 -7.64 2.89
CA ILE A 22 -4.72 -6.60 3.52
C ILE A 22 -3.33 -7.16 3.86
N GLU A 23 -3.26 -8.32 4.53
CA GLU A 23 -2.00 -8.96 4.92
C GLU A 23 -1.10 -9.24 3.69
N ASP A 24 -1.66 -9.82 2.63
CA ASP A 24 -0.88 -10.14 1.41
C ASP A 24 -0.34 -8.87 0.73
N PHE A 25 -1.12 -7.79 0.65
CA PHE A 25 -0.64 -6.55 0.05
C PHE A 25 0.34 -5.80 0.94
N MET A 26 0.15 -5.77 2.26
CA MET A 26 1.12 -5.18 3.19
C MET A 26 2.47 -5.90 3.11
N GLU A 27 2.50 -7.23 3.05
CA GLU A 27 3.75 -7.99 2.88
C GLU A 27 4.46 -7.65 1.56
N ARG A 28 3.72 -7.43 0.48
CA ARG A 28 4.27 -7.04 -0.83
C ARG A 28 4.79 -5.62 -0.83
N LEU A 29 4.08 -4.70 -0.18
CA LEU A 29 4.49 -3.31 0.00
C LEU A 29 5.78 -3.22 0.82
N ASP A 30 5.86 -3.94 1.94
CA ASP A 30 7.08 -4.03 2.76
C ASP A 30 8.24 -4.62 1.97
N SER A 31 7.99 -5.71 1.23
CA SER A 31 9.00 -6.34 0.38
C SER A 31 9.50 -5.40 -0.72
N LEU A 32 8.64 -4.52 -1.25
CA LEU A 32 9.02 -3.51 -2.22
C LEU A 32 9.85 -2.41 -1.55
N ALA A 33 9.35 -1.81 -0.47
CA ALA A 33 10.03 -0.73 0.23
C ALA A 33 11.42 -1.15 0.75
N LYS A 34 11.54 -2.38 1.25
CA LYS A 34 12.80 -2.98 1.68
C LYS A 34 13.83 -3.09 0.55
N LYS A 35 13.41 -3.35 -0.69
CA LYS A 35 14.33 -3.35 -1.86
C LYS A 35 14.90 -1.96 -2.15
N HIS A 36 14.20 -0.91 -1.71
CA HIS A 36 14.62 0.48 -1.80
C HIS A 36 15.27 0.97 -0.49
N GLY A 37 15.48 0.10 0.50
CA GLY A 37 16.11 0.44 1.78
C GLY A 37 15.22 1.24 2.73
N LYS A 38 13.89 1.22 2.54
CA LYS A 38 12.91 1.96 3.35
C LYS A 38 12.01 0.96 4.09
N ASP A 39 12.54 0.32 5.12
CA ASP A 39 11.79 -0.68 5.91
C ASP A 39 10.61 -0.01 6.62
N GLU A 40 9.45 -0.68 6.69
CA GLU A 40 8.27 -0.24 7.44
C GLU A 40 7.58 1.07 6.97
N VAL A 41 7.97 1.66 5.82
CA VAL A 41 7.40 2.96 5.37
C VAL A 41 5.88 2.96 5.18
N PHE A 42 5.28 1.80 4.84
CA PHE A 42 3.83 1.67 4.65
C PHE A 42 3.05 1.45 5.95
N HIS A 43 3.72 1.38 7.10
CA HIS A 43 3.10 1.33 8.43
C HIS A 43 2.95 2.72 9.06
N LEU A 44 3.32 3.76 8.31
CA LEU A 44 3.06 5.16 8.66
C LEU A 44 1.72 5.61 8.09
N THR A 45 1.08 6.58 8.75
CA THR A 45 0.08 7.39 8.06
C THR A 45 0.73 8.33 7.04
N ALA A 46 -0.07 8.89 6.13
CA ALA A 46 0.40 9.85 5.13
C ALA A 46 1.16 11.05 5.73
N GLY A 47 0.72 11.56 6.89
CA GLY A 47 1.36 12.67 7.60
C GLY A 47 2.52 12.27 8.53
N GLU A 48 2.78 10.98 8.70
CA GLU A 48 3.88 10.48 9.52
C GLU A 48 5.16 10.29 8.69
N CYS A 49 6.32 10.46 9.33
CA CYS A 49 7.63 10.33 8.67
C CYS A 49 8.62 9.55 9.55
N MET A 50 9.44 8.70 8.93
CA MET A 50 10.45 7.89 9.64
C MET A 50 11.72 8.66 9.97
N GLY A 51 11.87 9.87 9.44
CA GLY A 51 13.04 10.71 9.64
C GLY A 51 13.13 11.78 8.56
N TYR A 52 14.35 12.25 8.36
CA TYR A 52 14.69 13.21 7.33
C TYR A 52 15.68 12.58 6.34
N ASP A 53 15.61 12.98 5.07
CA ASP A 53 16.53 12.57 4.02
C ASP A 53 17.90 13.30 4.14
N ASP A 54 18.78 13.11 3.16
CA ASP A 54 20.10 13.75 3.13
C ASP A 54 20.03 15.29 3.00
N ASN A 55 18.86 15.86 2.71
CA ASN A 55 18.59 17.29 2.57
C ASN A 55 17.81 17.88 3.76
N ASP A 56 17.65 17.13 4.85
CA ASP A 56 16.81 17.48 6.00
C ASP A 56 15.30 17.63 5.65
N GLU A 57 14.81 16.96 4.59
CA GLU A 57 13.39 16.91 4.23
C GLU A 57 12.72 15.68 4.83
N PRO A 58 11.49 15.79 5.38
CA PRO A 58 10.80 14.66 5.98
C PRO A 58 10.58 13.54 4.96
N PHE A 59 10.76 12.29 5.39
CA PHE A 59 10.57 11.13 4.53
C PHE A 59 9.49 10.19 5.11
N GLY A 60 8.35 10.11 4.43
CA GLY A 60 7.22 9.25 4.73
C GLY A 60 6.78 8.44 3.52
N VAL A 61 5.53 7.97 3.57
CA VAL A 61 4.92 7.13 2.53
C VAL A 61 4.67 7.89 1.23
N ILE A 62 4.32 9.18 1.31
CA ILE A 62 4.10 10.03 0.13
C ILE A 62 5.40 10.21 -0.65
N GLU A 63 6.49 10.59 0.02
CA GLU A 63 7.80 10.77 -0.61
C GLU A 63 8.28 9.47 -1.26
N PHE A 64 8.09 8.33 -0.58
CA PHE A 64 8.39 7.02 -1.16
C PHE A 64 7.61 6.77 -2.45
N LEU A 65 6.31 7.07 -2.48
CA LEU A 65 5.43 6.87 -3.64
C LEU A 65 5.72 7.88 -4.77
N ASP A 66 6.32 9.03 -4.47
CA ASP A 66 6.78 10.01 -5.46
C ASP A 66 8.09 9.61 -6.13
N GLU A 67 9.02 9.03 -5.37
CA GLU A 67 10.31 8.55 -5.88
C GLU A 67 10.19 7.23 -6.67
N LEU A 68 9.19 6.42 -6.33
CA LEU A 68 9.00 5.11 -6.94
C LEU A 68 8.51 5.22 -8.40
N ASP A 69 9.25 4.64 -9.33
CA ASP A 69 8.72 4.37 -10.68
C ASP A 69 7.72 3.21 -10.63
N ILE A 70 6.47 3.51 -10.27
CA ILE A 70 5.37 2.53 -10.17
C ILE A 70 5.21 1.75 -11.48
N SER A 71 5.46 2.37 -12.63
CA SER A 71 5.31 1.72 -13.93
C SER A 71 6.26 0.53 -14.13
N SER A 72 7.40 0.54 -13.43
CA SER A 72 8.42 -0.51 -13.45
C SER A 72 8.12 -1.73 -12.56
N VAL A 73 7.16 -1.65 -11.64
CA VAL A 73 6.83 -2.74 -10.71
C VAL A 73 6.20 -3.92 -11.45
N GLU A 74 6.83 -5.10 -11.47
CA GLU A 74 6.34 -6.22 -12.30
C GLU A 74 4.95 -6.75 -11.91
N ASP A 75 4.64 -6.74 -10.61
CA ASP A 75 3.34 -7.19 -10.09
C ASP A 75 2.27 -6.15 -10.44
N LYS A 76 1.42 -6.49 -11.42
CA LYS A 76 0.32 -5.63 -11.89
C LYS A 76 -0.75 -5.38 -10.83
N ALA A 77 -0.95 -6.31 -9.90
CA ALA A 77 -1.88 -6.09 -8.81
C ALA A 77 -1.29 -5.07 -7.83
N LEU A 78 0.00 -5.21 -7.49
CA LEU A 78 0.71 -4.24 -6.66
C LEU A 78 0.78 -2.85 -7.31
N GLN A 79 0.96 -2.77 -8.64
CA GLN A 79 0.87 -1.50 -9.38
C GLN A 79 -0.48 -0.80 -9.15
N GLU A 80 -1.58 -1.53 -9.28
CA GLU A 80 -2.93 -0.98 -9.06
C GLU A 80 -3.08 -0.45 -7.63
N VAL A 81 -2.57 -1.19 -6.63
CA VAL A 81 -2.57 -0.78 -5.23
C VAL A 81 -1.73 0.47 -5.00
N LEU A 82 -0.51 0.55 -5.54
CA LEU A 82 0.36 1.72 -5.37
C LEU A 82 -0.25 3.00 -5.97
N ILE A 83 -0.92 2.87 -7.13
CA ILE A 83 -1.63 3.99 -7.76
C ILE A 83 -2.80 4.45 -6.87
N PHE A 84 -3.57 3.50 -6.34
CA PHE A 84 -4.67 3.79 -5.42
C PHE A 84 -4.17 4.47 -4.15
N LEU A 85 -3.20 3.87 -3.46
CA LEU A 85 -2.62 4.43 -2.24
C LEU A 85 -2.09 5.84 -2.44
N LYS A 86 -1.35 6.08 -3.53
CA LYS A 86 -0.85 7.42 -3.85
C LYS A 86 -1.98 8.44 -3.97
N SER A 87 -3.07 8.09 -4.66
CA SER A 87 -4.20 8.98 -4.83
C SER A 87 -4.91 9.30 -3.51
N GLU A 88 -5.12 8.30 -2.65
CA GLU A 88 -5.90 8.48 -1.42
C GLU A 88 -5.07 9.10 -0.28
N LEU A 89 -3.80 8.73 -0.16
CA LEU A 89 -2.89 9.28 0.84
C LEU A 89 -2.56 10.76 0.55
N ASP A 90 -2.55 11.18 -0.72
CA ASP A 90 -2.42 12.59 -1.11
C ASP A 90 -3.66 13.43 -0.68
N GLU A 91 -4.83 12.80 -0.48
CA GLU A 91 -6.07 13.48 -0.12
C GLU A 91 -6.26 13.64 1.39
N ASP A 92 -5.75 12.71 2.21
CA ASP A 92 -5.90 12.73 3.67
C ASP A 92 -4.63 12.19 4.38
N GLU A 93 -4.00 13.08 5.15
CA GLU A 93 -2.76 12.81 5.89
C GLU A 93 -2.95 11.81 7.06
N ASP A 94 -4.18 11.59 7.53
CA ASP A 94 -4.47 10.66 8.63
C ASP A 94 -4.63 9.21 8.17
N ASN A 95 -4.73 8.95 6.86
CA ASN A 95 -4.94 7.61 6.33
C ASN A 95 -3.69 6.73 6.41
N SER A 96 -3.90 5.45 6.72
CA SER A 96 -2.89 4.39 6.67
C SER A 96 -3.10 3.45 5.49
N ALA A 97 -2.04 2.78 5.04
CA ALA A 97 -2.11 1.91 3.87
C ALA A 97 -3.05 0.70 4.08
N ASP A 98 -3.09 0.11 5.27
CA ASP A 98 -3.93 -1.03 5.60
C ASP A 98 -5.42 -0.67 5.69
N GLU A 99 -5.76 0.50 6.23
CA GLU A 99 -7.13 1.03 6.22
C GLU A 99 -7.63 1.19 4.79
N LEU A 100 -6.85 1.87 3.94
CA LEU A 100 -7.18 2.10 2.54
C LEU A 100 -7.28 0.80 1.74
N LEU A 101 -6.40 -0.17 1.97
CA LEU A 101 -6.50 -1.51 1.36
C LEU A 101 -7.81 -2.20 1.74
N GLY A 102 -8.25 -2.03 2.99
CA GLY A 102 -9.55 -2.52 3.44
C GLY A 102 -10.72 -1.88 2.70
N GLU A 103 -10.69 -0.56 2.52
CA GLU A 103 -11.70 0.16 1.75
C GLU A 103 -11.73 -0.25 0.27
N LEU A 104 -10.55 -0.41 -0.33
CA LEU A 104 -10.41 -0.91 -1.70
C LEU A 104 -11.05 -2.30 -1.86
N TYR A 105 -10.79 -3.20 -0.91
CA TYR A 105 -11.41 -4.52 -0.90
C TYR A 105 -12.94 -4.42 -0.81
N ASP A 106 -13.46 -3.62 0.12
CA ASP A 106 -14.90 -3.45 0.32
C ASP A 106 -15.61 -2.83 -0.90
N GLY A 107 -14.92 -1.96 -1.65
CA GLY A 107 -15.43 -1.40 -2.91
C GLY A 107 -15.45 -2.39 -4.09
N LEU A 108 -14.69 -3.48 -4.00
CA LEU A 108 -14.54 -4.46 -5.07
C LEU A 108 -15.37 -5.74 -4.88
N VAL A 109 -15.90 -5.99 -3.67
CA VAL A 109 -16.66 -7.19 -3.27
C VAL A 109 -18.12 -6.90 -2.99
#